data_AF-A0A9E2Z7V6-F1
#
_entry.id   AF-A0A9E2Z7V6-F1
#
_cell.length_a   1.000
_cell.length_b   1.000
_cell.length_c   1.000
_cell.angle_alpha   90.00
_cell.angle_beta   90.00
_cell.angle_gamma   90.00
#
_symmetry.space_group_name_H-M   'P 1'
#
loop_
_entity.id
_entity.type
_entity.pdbx_description
1 polymer ?
#
loop_
_entity_poly.entity_id
_entity_poly.type
_entity_poly.pdbx_seq_one_letter_code
_entity_poly.pdbx_strand_id
1 'polypeptide(L)'
;FDGSPPVLASLHSQANQLLSGGLTAFDTRLHDLRGYPIVVNKWASWCGPCETEFPAYQRAAVAYGRRVAFIGVDGKDANPAAAAFLRKFPVTYPSYVDPHEQISSAIRAATYYPQTIYFDRQGKSVYDHAGPYETAAALERDIRRYALG
;
A
#
# COMPACT_ATOMS: atom_id res chain seq x y z
N PHE A 1 3.65 10.71 -14.06
CA PHE A 1 2.65 11.14 -13.04
C PHE A 1 2.56 12.66 -13.00
N ASP A 2 2.52 13.30 -14.17
CA ASP A 2 2.77 14.74 -14.26
C ASP A 2 1.58 15.52 -13.68
N GLY A 3 1.89 16.56 -12.90
CA GLY A 3 0.90 17.34 -12.17
C GLY A 3 0.26 16.60 -10.99
N SER A 4 0.95 15.64 -10.38
CA SER A 4 0.57 15.13 -9.04
C SER A 4 0.86 16.17 -7.96
N PRO A 5 0.03 16.29 -6.92
CA PRO A 5 0.39 17.06 -5.73
C PRO A 5 1.75 16.61 -5.16
N PRO A 6 2.59 17.52 -4.62
CA PRO A 6 3.95 17.19 -4.19
C PRO A 6 4.05 15.99 -3.25
N VAL A 7 3.12 15.86 -2.29
CA VAL A 7 3.14 14.75 -1.34
C VAL A 7 2.88 13.40 -2.02
N LEU A 8 1.97 13.34 -2.99
CA LEU A 8 1.72 12.11 -3.77
C LEU A 8 2.84 11.86 -4.77
N ALA A 9 3.42 12.91 -5.36
CA ALA A 9 4.57 12.80 -6.25
C ALA A 9 5.78 12.15 -5.54
N SER A 10 5.95 12.40 -4.24
CA SER A 10 7.01 11.77 -3.44
C SER A 10 6.85 10.25 -3.32
N LEU A 11 5.62 9.72 -3.35
CA LEU A 11 5.39 8.26 -3.39
C LEU A 11 5.77 7.70 -4.76
N HIS A 12 5.39 8.39 -5.83
CA HIS A 12 5.72 7.95 -7.20
C HIS A 12 7.22 7.95 -7.47
N SER A 13 7.99 8.91 -6.92
CA SER A 13 9.45 8.92 -7.06
C SER A 13 10.14 7.79 -6.29
N GLN A 14 9.45 7.20 -5.32
CA GLN A 14 9.87 6.03 -4.55
C GLN A 14 9.23 4.74 -5.06
N ALA A 15 8.69 4.74 -6.28
CA ALA A 15 8.10 3.57 -6.91
C ALA A 15 9.03 2.35 -6.79
N ASN A 16 8.45 1.22 -6.41
CA ASN A 16 9.14 -0.06 -6.31
C ASN A 16 10.27 -0.13 -5.26
N GLN A 17 10.37 0.86 -4.35
CA GLN A 17 11.36 0.88 -3.29
C GLN A 17 10.84 0.21 -2.01
N LEU A 18 11.74 -0.50 -1.31
CA LEU A 18 11.56 -0.94 0.07
C LEU A 18 12.12 0.14 1.00
N LEU A 19 11.25 0.74 1.81
CA LEU A 19 11.57 1.81 2.73
C LEU A 19 11.86 1.24 4.12
N SER A 20 12.96 1.71 4.72
CA SER A 20 13.31 1.44 6.11
C SER A 20 12.70 2.48 7.07
N GLY A 21 12.97 2.34 8.37
CA GLY A 21 12.54 3.28 9.42
C GLY A 21 11.31 2.84 10.21
N GLY A 22 10.72 1.70 9.84
CA GLY A 22 9.68 1.01 10.62
C GLY A 22 8.47 1.89 10.93
N LEU A 23 7.85 1.65 12.08
CA LEU A 23 6.63 2.33 12.52
C LEU A 23 6.76 3.85 12.53
N THR A 24 7.87 4.41 13.05
CA THR A 24 8.05 5.86 13.12
C THR A 24 8.03 6.53 11.75
N ALA A 25 8.73 5.94 10.76
CA ALA A 25 8.76 6.48 9.41
C ALA A 25 7.41 6.32 8.69
N PHE A 26 6.68 5.23 8.97
CA PHE A 26 5.35 5.00 8.44
C PHE A 26 4.31 5.96 9.04
N ASP A 27 4.33 6.19 10.35
CA ASP A 27 3.42 7.13 11.03
C ASP A 27 3.64 8.57 10.54
N THR A 28 4.90 8.97 10.36
CA THR A 28 5.26 10.26 9.75
C THR A 28 4.65 10.38 8.36
N ARG A 29 4.75 9.31 7.55
CA ARG A 29 4.16 9.29 6.21
C ARG A 29 2.65 9.42 6.22
N LEU A 30 1.95 8.73 7.12
CA LEU A 30 0.50 8.86 7.26
C LEU A 30 0.11 10.29 7.66
N HIS A 31 0.90 10.93 8.53
CA HIS A 31 0.68 12.33 8.91
C HIS A 31 0.85 13.28 7.72
N ASP A 32 1.93 13.13 6.94
CA ASP A 32 2.21 13.97 5.76
C ASP A 32 1.13 13.82 4.67
N LEU A 33 0.50 12.65 4.58
CA LEU A 33 -0.54 12.36 3.61
C LEU A 33 -1.94 12.83 4.02
N ARG A 34 -2.11 13.46 5.19
CA ARG A 34 -3.39 14.07 5.58
C ARG A 34 -3.88 15.03 4.49
N GLY A 35 -5.19 14.98 4.23
CA GLY A 35 -5.82 15.62 3.08
C GLY A 35 -6.03 14.69 1.89
N TYR A 36 -5.36 13.54 1.86
CA TYR A 36 -5.52 12.51 0.83
C TYR A 36 -5.97 11.18 1.45
N PRO A 37 -6.86 10.43 0.80
CA PRO A 37 -7.13 9.06 1.20
C PRO A 37 -5.93 8.16 0.91
N ILE A 38 -5.78 7.10 1.69
CA ILE A 38 -4.62 6.20 1.64
C ILE A 38 -5.11 4.76 1.49
N VAL A 39 -4.48 4.01 0.60
CA VAL A 39 -4.66 2.57 0.42
C VAL A 39 -3.36 1.89 0.81
N VAL A 40 -3.42 1.09 1.88
CA VAL A 40 -2.29 0.29 2.35
C VAL A 40 -2.49 -1.15 1.91
N ASN A 41 -1.55 -1.69 1.12
CA ASN A 41 -1.50 -3.10 0.74
C ASN A 41 -0.49 -3.84 1.62
N LYS A 42 -0.98 -4.74 2.48
CA LYS A 42 -0.13 -5.61 3.32
C LYS A 42 0.17 -6.90 2.55
N TRP A 43 1.45 -7.16 2.31
CA TRP A 43 1.92 -8.26 1.47
C TRP A 43 3.22 -8.88 2.04
N ALA A 44 3.65 -9.99 1.45
CA ALA A 44 4.95 -10.62 1.71
C ALA A 44 5.37 -11.42 0.47
N SER A 45 6.68 -11.58 0.21
CA SER A 45 7.16 -12.29 -0.98
C SER A 45 6.83 -13.78 -1.01
N TRP A 46 6.61 -14.39 0.15
CA TRP A 46 6.20 -15.80 0.29
C TRP A 46 4.68 -16.00 0.22
N CYS A 47 3.90 -14.91 0.16
CA CYS A 47 2.44 -14.95 0.06
C CYS A 47 2.02 -15.17 -1.40
N GLY A 48 1.71 -16.41 -1.76
CA GLY A 48 1.24 -16.77 -3.12
C GLY A 48 0.05 -15.92 -3.62
N PRO A 49 -1.01 -15.70 -2.82
CA PRO A 49 -2.11 -14.84 -3.23
C PRO A 49 -1.73 -13.36 -3.43
N CYS A 50 -0.64 -12.89 -2.82
CA CYS A 50 -0.15 -11.54 -3.03
C CYS A 50 0.36 -11.37 -4.48
N GLU A 51 0.94 -12.40 -5.10
CA GLU A 51 1.38 -12.34 -6.51
C GLU A 51 0.22 -12.02 -7.48
N THR A 52 -0.98 -12.54 -7.21
CA THR A 52 -2.11 -12.42 -8.14
C THR A 52 -2.78 -11.04 -8.11
N GLU A 53 -2.71 -10.34 -6.98
CA GLU A 53 -3.35 -9.03 -6.81
C GLU A 53 -2.48 -7.85 -7.26
N PHE A 54 -1.14 -7.99 -7.28
CA PHE A 54 -0.23 -6.87 -7.60
C PHE A 54 -0.50 -6.21 -8.96
N PRO A 55 -0.84 -6.94 -10.05
CA PRO A 55 -1.26 -6.31 -11.29
C PRO A 55 -2.51 -5.42 -11.17
N ALA A 56 -3.44 -5.75 -10.25
CA ALA A 56 -4.60 -4.92 -9.95
C ALA A 56 -4.17 -3.63 -9.24
N TYR A 57 -3.28 -3.73 -8.25
CA TYR A 57 -2.73 -2.56 -7.56
C TYR A 57 -1.95 -1.63 -8.48
N GLN A 58 -1.11 -2.18 -9.36
CA GLN A 58 -0.36 -1.37 -10.30
C GLN A 58 -1.30 -0.56 -11.22
N ARG A 59 -2.37 -1.20 -11.74
CA ARG A 59 -3.39 -0.50 -12.54
C ARG A 59 -4.11 0.59 -11.74
N ALA A 60 -4.53 0.28 -10.51
CA ALA A 60 -5.22 1.24 -9.66
C ALA A 60 -4.30 2.42 -9.27
N ALA A 61 -3.03 2.16 -8.94
CA ALA A 61 -2.07 3.20 -8.58
C ALA A 61 -1.77 4.14 -9.75
N VAL A 62 -1.66 3.62 -10.98
CA VAL A 62 -1.54 4.47 -12.18
C VAL A 62 -2.78 5.33 -12.39
N ALA A 63 -3.98 4.77 -12.23
CA ALA A 63 -5.23 5.48 -12.45
C ALA A 63 -5.56 6.51 -11.36
N TYR A 64 -5.26 6.19 -10.10
CA TYR A 64 -5.70 6.95 -8.93
C TYR A 64 -4.58 7.63 -8.14
N GLY A 65 -3.30 7.35 -8.42
CA GLY A 65 -2.14 7.84 -7.66
C GLY A 65 -2.03 9.37 -7.56
N ARG A 66 -2.72 10.11 -8.43
CA ARG A 66 -2.82 11.58 -8.36
C ARG A 66 -3.81 12.10 -7.31
N ARG A 67 -4.63 11.21 -6.75
CA ARG A 67 -5.76 11.51 -5.83
C ARG A 67 -5.75 10.63 -4.58
N VAL A 68 -5.15 9.45 -4.65
CA VAL A 68 -5.10 8.45 -3.59
C VAL A 68 -3.63 8.06 -3.38
N ALA A 69 -3.21 8.04 -2.13
CA ALA A 69 -1.88 7.56 -1.77
C ALA A 69 -1.88 6.03 -1.70
N PHE A 70 -0.98 5.37 -2.43
CA PHE A 70 -0.76 3.94 -2.30
C PHE A 70 0.53 3.69 -1.51
N ILE A 71 0.48 2.78 -0.56
CA ILE A 71 1.64 2.37 0.25
C ILE A 71 1.58 0.85 0.42
N GLY A 72 2.68 0.16 0.21
CA GLY A 72 2.81 -1.24 0.61
C GLY A 72 3.37 -1.38 2.02
N VAL A 73 3.06 -2.49 2.68
CA VAL A 73 3.69 -2.94 3.91
C VAL A 73 4.13 -4.39 3.70
N ASP A 74 5.44 -4.59 3.59
CA ASP A 74 6.08 -5.89 3.41
C ASP A 74 6.35 -6.51 4.78
N GLY A 75 5.52 -7.47 5.17
CA GLY A 75 5.49 -8.03 6.51
C GLY A 75 6.11 -9.42 6.61
N LYS A 76 6.81 -9.70 7.71
CA LYS A 76 7.42 -11.02 7.98
C LYS A 76 8.25 -11.56 6.82
N ASP A 77 9.03 -10.69 6.18
CA ASP A 77 9.81 -11.04 5.00
C ASP A 77 11.30 -10.70 5.17
N ALA A 78 12.13 -11.26 4.29
CA ALA A 78 13.52 -10.90 4.13
C ALA A 78 13.68 -9.93 2.95
N ASN A 79 14.35 -8.80 3.18
CA ASN A 79 14.54 -7.75 2.17
C ASN A 79 14.99 -8.26 0.79
N PRO A 80 15.91 -9.24 0.64
CA PRO A 80 16.28 -9.75 -0.68
C PRO A 80 15.13 -10.42 -1.45
N ALA A 81 14.24 -11.14 -0.74
CA ALA A 81 13.10 -11.82 -1.33
C ALA A 81 12.00 -10.84 -1.71
N ALA A 82 11.68 -9.89 -0.82
CA ALA A 82 10.79 -8.77 -1.09
C ALA A 82 11.25 -7.94 -2.31
N ALA A 83 12.55 -7.63 -2.39
CA ALA A 83 13.11 -6.92 -3.54
C ALA A 83 13.01 -7.74 -4.84
N ALA A 84 13.15 -9.06 -4.77
CA ALA A 84 12.95 -9.94 -5.93
C ALA A 84 11.49 -9.97 -6.39
N PHE A 85 10.56 -10.01 -5.43
CA PHE A 85 9.13 -9.92 -5.69
C PHE A 85 8.79 -8.61 -6.42
N LEU A 86 9.27 -7.47 -5.93
CA LEU A 86 9.03 -6.16 -6.56
C LEU A 86 9.69 -6.00 -7.95
N ARG A 87 10.75 -6.76 -8.25
CA ARG A 87 11.26 -6.83 -9.63
C ARG A 87 10.34 -7.61 -10.56
N LYS A 88 9.67 -8.65 -10.06
CA LYS A 88 8.72 -9.48 -10.80
C LYS A 88 7.35 -8.80 -10.95
N PHE A 89 6.92 -8.07 -9.92
CA PHE A 89 5.62 -7.40 -9.84
C PHE A 89 5.81 -5.92 -9.48
N PRO A 90 6.29 -5.10 -10.44
CA PRO A 90 6.58 -3.70 -10.16
C PRO A 90 5.30 -2.91 -9.88
N VAL A 91 5.39 -2.04 -8.87
CA VAL A 91 4.33 -1.09 -8.51
C VAL A 91 4.83 0.35 -8.50
N THR A 92 3.95 1.30 -8.82
CA THR A 92 4.29 2.74 -8.89
C THR A 92 4.27 3.46 -7.54
N TYR A 93 4.41 2.71 -6.46
CA TYR A 93 4.42 3.22 -5.09
C TYR A 93 5.44 2.44 -4.23
N PRO A 94 5.87 2.98 -3.07
CA PRO A 94 6.83 2.32 -2.20
C PRO A 94 6.16 1.34 -1.25
N SER A 95 6.94 0.42 -0.69
CA SER A 95 6.53 -0.43 0.44
C SER A 95 7.45 -0.21 1.65
N TYR A 96 6.91 -0.17 2.87
CA TYR A 96 7.70 -0.18 4.10
C TYR A 96 8.01 -1.62 4.51
N VAL A 97 9.24 -1.86 4.98
CA VAL A 97 9.62 -3.16 5.55
C VAL A 97 9.12 -3.26 6.99
N ASP A 98 8.42 -4.35 7.31
CA ASP A 98 7.77 -4.61 8.60
C ASP A 98 8.06 -6.04 9.10
N PRO A 99 9.33 -6.41 9.34
CA PRO A 99 9.71 -7.81 9.61
C PRO A 99 9.14 -8.33 10.94
N HIS A 100 8.77 -7.42 11.85
CA HIS A 100 8.22 -7.71 13.17
C HIS A 100 6.75 -7.29 13.32
N GLU A 101 6.06 -6.99 12.22
CA GLU A 101 4.64 -6.60 12.19
C GLU A 101 4.28 -5.40 13.09
N GLN A 102 5.22 -4.49 13.35
CA GLN A 102 4.98 -3.30 14.16
C GLN A 102 4.07 -2.30 13.44
N ILE A 103 4.28 -2.09 12.14
CA ILE A 103 3.41 -1.24 11.32
C ILE A 103 2.03 -1.89 11.23
N SER A 104 2.00 -3.18 10.87
CA SER A 104 0.78 -3.96 10.75
C SER A 104 -0.06 -3.91 12.03
N SER A 105 0.57 -4.10 13.20
CA SER A 105 -0.10 -4.02 14.50
C SER A 105 -0.65 -2.63 14.79
N ALA A 106 0.13 -1.57 14.51
CA ALA A 106 -0.30 -0.19 14.75
C ALA A 106 -1.53 0.20 13.93
N ILE A 107 -1.63 -0.27 12.69
CA ILE A 107 -2.82 -0.05 11.84
C ILE A 107 -3.93 -1.09 12.07
N ARG A 108 -3.79 -1.96 13.09
CA ARG A 108 -4.71 -3.05 13.43
C ARG A 108 -4.97 -4.02 12.28
N ALA A 109 -3.98 -4.20 11.40
CA ALA A 109 -3.99 -5.23 10.39
C ALA A 109 -3.98 -6.62 11.05
N ALA A 110 -4.69 -7.56 10.44
CA ALA A 110 -4.73 -8.94 10.87
C ALA A 110 -3.39 -9.65 10.61
N THR A 111 -3.22 -10.83 11.18
CA THR A 111 -1.98 -11.64 11.04
C THR A 111 -1.89 -12.42 9.72
N TYR A 112 -2.98 -12.47 8.93
CA TYR A 112 -3.02 -13.12 7.63
C TYR A 112 -2.64 -12.17 6.49
N TYR A 113 -2.33 -12.75 5.33
CA TYR A 113 -1.92 -12.05 4.12
C TYR A 113 -2.70 -12.60 2.91
N PRO A 114 -3.00 -11.77 1.90
CA PRO A 114 -2.89 -10.31 1.91
C PRO A 114 -4.03 -9.65 2.71
N GLN A 115 -3.86 -8.36 3.01
CA GLN A 115 -4.92 -7.51 3.53
C GLN A 115 -4.78 -6.10 2.95
N THR A 116 -5.90 -5.42 2.72
CA THR A 116 -5.91 -4.00 2.33
C THR A 116 -6.55 -3.16 3.42
N ILE A 117 -5.94 -2.03 3.75
CA ILE A 117 -6.49 -1.09 4.72
C ILE A 117 -6.69 0.25 4.03
N TYR A 118 -7.90 0.80 4.16
CA TYR A 118 -8.29 2.08 3.59
C TYR A 118 -8.35 3.14 4.68
N PHE A 119 -7.70 4.27 4.45
CA PHE A 119 -7.74 5.43 5.32
C PHE A 119 -8.42 6.60 4.62
N ASP A 120 -9.22 7.35 5.38
CA ASP A 120 -9.78 8.61 4.93
C ASP A 120 -8.74 9.75 4.93
N ARG A 121 -9.15 10.95 4.50
CA ARG A 121 -8.30 12.14 4.44
C ARG A 121 -7.82 12.65 5.81
N GLN A 122 -8.37 12.15 6.91
CA GLN A 122 -7.93 12.49 8.27
C GLN A 122 -6.86 11.51 8.76
N GLY A 123 -6.58 10.46 8.00
CA GLY A 123 -5.66 9.38 8.38
C GLY A 123 -6.32 8.35 9.28
N LYS A 124 -7.65 8.25 9.29
CA LYS A 124 -8.37 7.23 10.06
C LYS A 124 -8.69 6.04 9.17
N SER A 125 -8.43 4.81 9.66
CA SER A 125 -8.88 3.59 8.98
C SER A 125 -10.40 3.53 8.95
N VAL A 126 -10.97 3.35 7.75
CA VAL A 126 -12.42 3.35 7.50
C VAL A 126 -12.93 2.02 6.95
N TYR A 127 -12.04 1.19 6.40
CA TYR A 127 -12.37 -0.13 5.90
C TYR A 127 -11.12 -0.99 5.81
N ASP A 128 -11.28 -2.28 6.06
CA ASP A 128 -10.27 -3.29 5.77
C ASP A 128 -10.86 -4.42 4.92
N HIS A 129 -10.09 -4.85 3.93
CA HIS A 129 -10.44 -5.94 3.03
C HIS A 129 -9.54 -7.14 3.32
N ALA A 130 -10.17 -8.26 3.66
CA ALA A 130 -9.51 -9.52 3.96
C ALA A 130 -9.28 -10.34 2.68
N GLY A 131 -8.03 -10.76 2.43
CA GLY A 131 -7.69 -11.59 1.28
C GLY A 131 -7.40 -10.79 0.01
N PRO A 132 -7.13 -11.50 -1.10
CA PRO A 132 -6.64 -10.87 -2.32
C PRO A 132 -7.74 -10.17 -3.11
N TYR A 133 -7.40 -9.06 -3.75
CA TYR A 133 -8.24 -8.54 -4.82
C TYR A 133 -8.04 -9.34 -6.12
N GLU A 134 -9.02 -10.20 -6.44
CA GLU A 134 -8.97 -11.01 -7.67
C GLU A 134 -9.01 -10.18 -8.97
N THR A 135 -9.59 -8.98 -8.93
CA THR A 135 -9.70 -8.10 -10.10
C THR A 135 -9.45 -6.64 -9.75
N ALA A 136 -8.93 -5.88 -10.73
CA ALA A 136 -8.80 -4.43 -10.61
C ALA A 136 -10.15 -3.75 -10.36
N ALA A 137 -11.23 -4.22 -10.99
CA ALA A 137 -12.56 -3.68 -10.79
C ALA A 137 -13.06 -3.78 -9.34
N ALA A 138 -12.72 -4.88 -8.64
CA ALA A 138 -13.06 -5.04 -7.22
C ALA A 138 -12.30 -4.05 -6.34
N LEU A 139 -10.97 -3.93 -6.54
CA LEU A 139 -10.14 -2.94 -5.85
C LEU A 139 -10.63 -1.51 -6.12
N GLU A 140 -10.90 -1.17 -7.37
CA GLU A 140 -11.40 0.15 -7.75
C GLU A 140 -12.76 0.51 -7.14
N ARG A 141 -13.67 -0.48 -7.04
CA ARG A 141 -14.97 -0.28 -6.39
C ARG A 141 -14.78 0.12 -4.93
N ASP A 142 -13.88 -0.56 -4.23
CA ASP A 142 -13.61 -0.28 -2.82
C ASP A 142 -12.84 1.04 -2.64
N ILE A 143 -11.90 1.37 -3.54
CA ILE A 143 -11.27 2.71 -3.58
C ILE A 143 -12.33 3.80 -3.75
N ARG A 144 -13.26 3.64 -4.70
CA ARG A 144 -14.33 4.63 -4.90
C ARG A 144 -15.18 4.76 -3.64
N ARG A 145 -15.61 3.63 -3.06
CA ARG A 145 -16.51 3.60 -1.90
C ARG A 145 -15.89 4.09 -0.60
N TYR A 146 -14.64 3.73 -0.32
CA TYR A 146 -14.02 3.90 1.00
C TYR A 146 -12.91 4.95 1.03
N ALA A 147 -12.26 5.24 -0.10
CA ALA A 147 -11.22 6.26 -0.18
C ALA A 147 -11.73 7.57 -0.80
N LEU A 148 -12.57 7.52 -1.84
CA LEU A 148 -12.94 8.72 -2.60
C LEU A 148 -14.29 9.34 -2.20
N GLY A 149 -15.21 8.55 -1.64
CA GLY A 149 -16.55 9.01 -1.27
C GLY A 149 -17.42 9.23 -2.49
#